data_AF-A0A536YER0-F1
#
_entry.id   AF-A0A536YER0-F1
#
_cell.length_a   1.000
_cell.length_b   1.000
_cell.length_c   1.000
_cell.angle_alpha   90.00
_cell.angle_beta   90.00
_cell.angle_gamma   90.00
#
_symmetry.space_group_name_H-M   'P 1'
#
loop_
_entity.id
_entity.type
_entity.pdbx_description
1 polymer ?
#
loop_
_entity_poly.entity_id
_entity_poly.type
_entity_poly.pdbx_seq_one_letter_code
_entity_poly.pdbx_strand_id
1 'polypeptide(L)'
;MKLRIEPLTADRWDDLVELFERPGASIARGCYCMYYRRSGKHDVPAGMTYSEANKRALKSLVDRGVVPGLIGYENGRPIGWVSLGP
;
A
#
# COMPACT_ATOMS: atom_id res chain seq x y z
N MET A 1 8.72 -25.05 -0.67
CA MET A 1 8.35 -23.64 -0.41
C MET A 1 7.55 -23.14 -1.59
N LYS A 2 6.28 -22.73 -1.43
CA LYS A 2 5.45 -22.26 -2.54
C LYS A 2 5.06 -20.81 -2.29
N LEU A 3 5.64 -19.91 -3.07
CA LEU A 3 5.27 -18.51 -3.10
C LEU A 3 4.00 -18.34 -3.95
N ARG A 4 3.08 -17.50 -3.47
CA ARG A 4 1.91 -17.05 -4.23
C ARG A 4 1.96 -15.54 -4.35
N ILE A 5 1.77 -15.03 -5.57
CA ILE A 5 1.83 -13.60 -5.86
C ILE A 5 0.46 -13.20 -6.37
N GLU A 6 -0.17 -12.20 -5.74
CA GLU A 6 -1.52 -11.77 -6.05
C GLU A 6 -1.59 -10.27 -6.31
N PRO A 7 -2.50 -9.81 -7.18
CA PRO A 7 -2.77 -8.38 -7.34
C PRO A 7 -3.35 -7.79 -6.04
N LEU A 8 -2.99 -6.54 -5.74
CA LEU A 8 -3.73 -5.78 -4.72
C LEU A 8 -5.11 -5.39 -5.26
N THR A 9 -6.14 -6.01 -4.68
CA THR A 9 -7.55 -5.69 -4.86
C THR A 9 -8.15 -5.20 -3.54
N ALA A 10 -9.39 -4.71 -3.58
CA ALA A 10 -10.10 -4.27 -2.37
C ALA A 10 -10.15 -5.37 -1.29
N ASP A 11 -10.38 -6.62 -1.71
CA ASP A 11 -10.44 -7.78 -0.80
C ASP A 11 -9.11 -8.10 -0.09
N ARG A 12 -7.97 -7.59 -0.60
CA ARG A 12 -6.63 -7.80 -0.04
C ARG A 12 -6.05 -6.52 0.57
N TRP A 13 -6.87 -5.50 0.79
CA TRP A 13 -6.42 -4.24 1.35
C TRP A 13 -5.80 -4.42 2.74
N ASP A 14 -6.43 -5.23 3.58
CA ASP A 14 -5.97 -5.44 4.96
C ASP A 14 -4.63 -6.20 5.01
N ASP A 15 -4.34 -7.06 4.03
CA ASP A 15 -3.04 -7.72 3.91
C ASP A 15 -1.89 -6.72 3.67
N LEU A 16 -2.14 -5.68 2.85
CA LEU A 16 -1.18 -4.60 2.65
C LEU A 16 -0.98 -3.79 3.94
N VAL A 17 -2.07 -3.49 4.64
CA VAL A 17 -2.03 -2.75 5.91
C VAL A 17 -1.21 -3.53 6.93
N GLU A 18 -1.44 -4.84 7.06
CA GLU A 18 -0.68 -5.72 7.93
C GLU A 18 0.83 -5.63 7.62
N LEU A 19 1.21 -5.70 6.34
CA LEU A 19 2.62 -5.59 5.93
C LEU A 19 3.26 -4.26 6.38
N PHE A 20 2.54 -3.14 6.24
CA PHE A 20 3.10 -1.82 6.56
C PHE A 20 3.09 -1.52 8.06
N GLU A 21 2.24 -2.19 8.84
CA GLU A 21 2.19 -2.06 10.30
C GLU A 21 3.28 -2.87 11.02
N ARG A 22 3.93 -3.82 10.34
CA ARG A 22 5.05 -4.60 10.88
C ARG A 22 6.26 -3.73 11.29
N PRO A 23 7.06 -4.18 12.28
CA PRO A 23 8.34 -3.54 12.61
C PRO A 23 9.25 -3.43 11.39
N GLY A 24 9.96 -2.30 11.26
CA GLY A 24 10.86 -2.05 10.12
C GLY A 24 10.20 -1.46 8.87
N ALA A 25 8.86 -1.42 8.79
CA ALA A 25 8.13 -0.86 7.64
C ALA A 25 7.77 0.62 7.79
N SER A 26 8.48 1.41 8.61
CA SER A 26 8.12 2.80 8.93
C SER A 26 8.04 3.69 7.69
N ILE A 27 8.96 3.54 6.73
CA ILE A 27 8.95 4.29 5.47
C ILE A 27 7.73 3.91 4.63
N ALA A 28 7.45 2.61 4.47
CA ALA A 28 6.29 2.14 3.71
C ALA A 28 4.97 2.59 4.34
N ARG A 29 4.86 2.53 5.68
CA ARG A 29 3.74 3.05 6.46
C ARG A 29 3.55 4.56 6.32
N GLY A 30 4.64 5.31 6.15
CA GLY A 30 4.59 6.75 5.92
C GLY A 30 4.18 7.10 4.48
N CYS A 31 4.85 6.51 3.50
CA CYS A 31 4.69 6.90 2.09
C CYS A 31 3.50 6.23 1.41
N TYR A 32 3.06 5.06 1.88
CA TYR A 32 2.10 4.16 1.21
C TYR A 32 2.34 4.06 -0.31
N CYS A 33 3.62 4.06 -0.73
CA CYS A 33 4.06 4.12 -2.12
C CYS A 33 3.46 5.25 -2.97
N MET A 34 2.78 6.24 -2.36
CA MET A 34 2.21 7.40 -3.05
C MET A 34 3.27 8.42 -3.44
N TYR A 35 4.45 8.38 -2.81
CA TYR A 35 5.57 9.26 -3.14
C TYR A 35 5.92 9.23 -4.63
N TYR A 36 5.99 8.05 -5.24
CA TYR A 36 6.33 7.89 -6.66
C TYR A 36 5.17 8.25 -7.61
N ARG A 37 3.93 8.29 -7.10
CA ARG A 37 2.72 8.53 -7.90
C ARG A 37 2.29 9.99 -7.94
N ARG A 38 3.05 10.88 -7.32
CA ARG A 38 2.69 12.28 -7.15
C ARG A 38 3.83 13.18 -7.57
N SER A 39 3.48 14.28 -8.21
CA SER A 39 4.37 15.41 -8.48
C SER A 39 4.03 16.56 -7.56
N GLY A 40 5.06 17.29 -7.09
CA GLY A 40 4.87 18.51 -6.30
C GLY A 40 4.58 18.26 -4.81
N LYS A 41 4.08 19.30 -4.14
CA LYS A 41 3.84 19.27 -2.70
C LYS A 41 2.67 18.34 -2.37
N HIS A 42 2.82 17.51 -1.34
CA HIS A 42 1.68 16.80 -0.78
C HIS A 42 0.93 17.69 0.21
N ASP A 43 -0.22 18.21 -0.21
CA ASP A 43 -1.12 18.92 0.70
C ASP A 43 -1.93 17.92 1.53
N VAL A 44 -1.65 17.89 2.82
CA VAL A 44 -2.32 17.03 3.79
C VAL A 44 -3.51 17.79 4.39
N PRO A 45 -4.74 17.26 4.31
CA PRO A 45 -5.91 17.91 4.91
C PRO A 45 -5.73 18.18 6.41
N ALA A 46 -6.33 19.27 6.88
CA ALA A 46 -6.32 19.61 8.31
C ALA A 46 -6.90 18.47 9.15
N GLY A 47 -6.23 18.13 10.26
CA GLY A 47 -6.63 17.04 11.14
C GLY A 47 -6.22 15.63 10.66
N MET A 48 -5.37 15.53 9.65
CA MET A 48 -4.85 14.25 9.15
C MET A 48 -3.32 14.24 9.16
N THR A 49 -2.74 13.08 9.43
CA THR A 49 -1.30 12.84 9.27
C THR A 49 -0.96 12.57 7.80
N TYR A 50 0.32 12.76 7.46
CA TYR A 50 0.85 12.41 6.13
C TYR A 50 0.61 10.93 5.77
N SER A 51 0.77 10.03 6.74
CA SER A 51 0.55 8.59 6.56
C SER A 51 -0.92 8.29 6.26
N GLU A 52 -1.85 8.85 7.03
CA GLU A 52 -3.29 8.65 6.80
C GLU A 52 -3.73 9.18 5.44
N ALA A 53 -3.22 10.34 5.02
CA ALA A 53 -3.52 10.92 3.71
C ALA A 53 -3.01 10.02 2.57
N ASN A 54 -1.83 9.43 2.70
CA ASN A 54 -1.31 8.47 1.72
C ASN A 54 -2.05 7.14 1.72
N LYS A 55 -2.37 6.61 2.91
CA LYS A 55 -3.18 5.39 3.07
C LYS A 55 -4.51 5.53 2.35
N ARG A 56 -5.21 6.65 2.59
CA ARG A 56 -6.49 6.96 1.93
C ARG A 56 -6.35 7.11 0.42
N ALA A 57 -5.29 7.77 -0.06
CA ALA A 57 -5.07 7.95 -1.49
C ALA A 57 -4.77 6.64 -2.23
N LEU A 58 -3.91 5.78 -1.67
CA LEU A 58 -3.66 4.45 -2.24
C LEU A 58 -4.93 3.60 -2.20
N LYS A 59 -5.67 3.60 -1.07
CA LYS A 59 -6.94 2.88 -0.97
C LYS A 59 -7.94 3.35 -2.01
N SER A 60 -8.01 4.65 -2.26
CA SER A 60 -8.88 5.22 -3.29
C SER A 60 -8.53 4.75 -4.71
N LEU A 61 -7.27 4.44 -5.02
CA LEU A 61 -6.90 3.78 -6.28
C LEU A 61 -7.49 2.37 -6.34
N VAL A 62 -7.28 1.59 -5.28
CA VAL A 62 -7.75 0.19 -5.18
C VAL A 62 -9.27 0.10 -5.24
N ASP A 63 -9.97 0.98 -4.53
CA ASP A 63 -11.44 1.05 -4.49
C ASP A 63 -12.04 1.40 -5.87
N ARG A 64 -11.27 2.08 -6.74
CA ARG A 64 -11.65 2.35 -8.13
C ARG A 64 -11.28 1.23 -9.12
N GLY A 65 -10.81 0.09 -8.61
CA GLY A 65 -10.42 -1.05 -9.43
C GLY A 65 -9.03 -0.95 -10.05
N VAL A 66 -8.23 0.07 -9.70
CA VAL A 66 -6.82 0.11 -10.08
C VAL A 66 -6.08 -0.96 -9.27
N VAL A 67 -5.20 -1.71 -9.92
CA VAL A 67 -4.30 -2.68 -9.27
C VAL A 67 -2.91 -2.05 -9.18
N PRO A 68 -2.54 -1.38 -8.07
CA PRO A 68 -1.32 -0.59 -7.99
C PRO A 68 -0.10 -1.43 -7.58
N GLY A 69 -0.19 -2.75 -7.57
CA GLY A 69 0.93 -3.61 -7.16
C GLY A 69 0.54 -5.04 -6.84
N LEU A 70 1.51 -5.79 -6.33
CA LEU A 70 1.39 -7.21 -6.00
C LEU A 70 1.76 -7.46 -4.53
N ILE A 71 1.05 -8.39 -3.91
CA ILE A 71 1.36 -8.91 -2.58
C ILE A 71 1.91 -10.33 -2.73
N GLY A 72 3.04 -10.60 -2.09
CA GLY A 72 3.61 -11.93 -1.98
C GLY A 72 3.13 -12.64 -0.72
N TYR A 73 2.82 -13.92 -0.83
CA TYR A 73 2.35 -14.76 0.27
C TYR A 73 3.20 -16.02 0.43
N GLU A 74 3.37 -16.43 1.67
CA GLU A 74 3.88 -17.75 2.07
C GLU A 74 2.99 -18.33 3.18
N ASN A 75 2.56 -19.58 3.04
CA ASN A 75 1.66 -20.25 3.98
C ASN A 75 0.39 -19.43 4.31
N GLY A 76 -0.16 -18.74 3.30
CA GLY A 76 -1.36 -17.91 3.44
C GLY A 76 -1.12 -16.53 4.06
N ARG A 77 0.09 -16.23 4.57
CA ARG A 77 0.41 -14.95 5.20
C ARG A 77 1.06 -14.00 4.21
N PRO A 78 0.73 -12.70 4.22
CA PRO A 78 1.43 -11.73 3.38
C PRO A 78 2.88 -11.58 3.88
N ILE A 79 3.84 -11.59 2.97
CA ILE A 79 5.28 -11.51 3.28
C ILE A 79 6.02 -10.44 2.49
N GLY A 80 5.40 -9.85 1.47
CA GLY A 80 6.05 -8.83 0.65
C GLY A 80 5.06 -8.00 -0.15
N TRP A 81 5.52 -6.81 -0.54
CA TRP A 81 4.79 -5.85 -1.35
C TRP A 81 5.69 -5.31 -2.46
N VAL A 82 5.16 -5.19 -3.67
CA VAL A 82 5.77 -4.42 -4.76
C VAL A 82 4.73 -3.48 -5.36
N SER A 83 5.05 -2.20 -5.37
CA SER A 83 4.22 -1.18 -6.03
C SER A 83 4.51 -1.18 -7.53
N LEU A 84 3.45 -1.17 -8.33
CA LEU A 84 3.47 -1.05 -9.78
C LEU A 84 2.71 0.21 -10.19
N GLY A 85 3.37 1.08 -10.94
CA GLY A 85 2.75 2.25 -11.55
C GLY A 85 3.59 2.71 -12.73
N PRO A 86 3.21 3.81 -13.39
CA PRO A 86 4.13 4.94 -13.40
C PRO A 86 4.38 5.45 -11.97
#